data_AF-A0A0F9BXZ6-F1
#
_entry.id   AF-A0A0F9BXZ6-F1
#
_cell.length_a   1.000
_cell.length_b   1.000
_cell.length_c   1.000
_cell.angle_alpha   90.00
_cell.angle_beta   90.00
_cell.angle_gamma   90.00
#
_symmetry.space_group_name_H-M   'P 1'
#
loop_
_entity.id
_entity.type
_entity.pdbx_description
1 polymer ?
#
loop_
_entity_poly.entity_id
_entity_poly.type
_entity_poly.pdbx_seq_one_letter_code
_entity_poly.pdbx_strand_id
1 'polypeptide(L)'
;NPKEQTRWYKLDYKYSSDDKVFYKTSHRKFTSKINHININDDFMYLLGYWLGDGWLNKNTRYEKQYGLKYSRWDICVDKKNQPFIDKIKNVLSNLGLDYETSYGLKNDKKQSSTLNFYIKDPLFCEWWYDNFGAHCDDKRIPEWVLELPQNKLKHLLAGIIDSDGCIYKNIIEISLVNENLIHQIFDLFICLKQLPNIGYQLKKGVTPSGKYYETMMHIITVFNCDEIVANCLKSSRYDKTQNKNFGNNSKFMYENDDLYYRIEKIKK
;
A
#
# COMPACT_ATOMS: atom_id res chain seq x y z
N ASN A 1 57.25 2.35 3.73
CA ASN A 1 56.45 3.12 4.72
C ASN A 1 56.47 4.60 4.38
N PRO A 2 55.49 5.09 3.61
CA PRO A 2 54.99 6.44 3.77
C PRO A 2 53.63 6.39 4.46
N LYS A 3 53.51 7.14 5.55
CA LYS A 3 52.27 7.34 6.31
C LYS A 3 51.31 8.14 5.44
N GLU A 4 50.16 7.58 5.09
CA GLU A 4 49.08 8.32 4.45
C GLU A 4 48.56 9.40 5.42
N GLN A 5 48.70 10.67 5.03
CA GLN A 5 48.03 11.79 5.67
C GLN A 5 46.73 12.08 4.91
N THR A 6 45.60 11.97 5.58
CA THR A 6 44.29 12.35 5.04
C THR A 6 44.11 13.86 5.09
N ARG A 7 43.72 14.48 3.96
CA ARG A 7 43.21 15.86 3.91
C ARG A 7 41.78 15.86 3.39
N TRP A 8 40.94 16.70 3.98
CA TRP A 8 39.55 16.92 3.60
C TRP A 8 39.42 18.27 2.88
N TYR A 9 38.63 18.31 1.81
CA TYR A 9 38.29 19.55 1.10
C TYR A 9 36.78 19.74 1.02
N LYS A 10 36.37 21.01 1.06
CA LYS A 10 34.98 21.47 1.10
C LYS A 10 34.35 21.34 -0.29
N LEU A 11 33.16 20.76 -0.36
CA LEU A 11 32.48 20.40 -1.59
C LEU A 11 31.77 21.62 -2.19
N ASP A 12 32.46 22.37 -3.04
CA ASP A 12 31.86 23.30 -4.00
C ASP A 12 32.80 23.45 -5.20
N TYR A 13 32.72 22.55 -6.19
CA TYR A 13 33.27 22.81 -7.53
C TYR A 13 32.61 21.95 -8.61
N LYS A 14 32.30 22.59 -9.75
CA LYS A 14 31.67 22.02 -10.94
C LYS A 14 32.63 21.09 -11.69
N TYR A 15 32.12 19.95 -12.16
CA TYR A 15 32.89 18.90 -12.84
C TYR A 15 33.47 19.36 -14.19
N SER A 16 34.77 19.10 -14.38
CA SER A 16 35.45 18.94 -15.68
C SER A 16 35.42 17.45 -16.06
N SER A 17 35.27 17.15 -17.34
CA SER A 17 34.81 15.87 -17.89
C SER A 17 35.81 14.70 -17.90
N ASP A 18 36.95 14.75 -17.19
CA ASP A 18 38.04 13.76 -17.38
C ASP A 18 38.46 12.94 -16.16
N ASP A 19 37.81 13.05 -14.99
CA ASP A 19 38.13 12.20 -13.84
C ASP A 19 37.11 11.06 -13.63
N LYS A 20 37.38 9.89 -14.22
CA LYS A 20 36.69 8.64 -13.84
C LYS A 20 37.27 8.12 -12.53
N VAL A 21 36.73 8.56 -11.40
CA VAL A 21 36.97 7.94 -10.10
C VAL A 21 36.10 6.68 -9.99
N PHE A 22 36.73 5.50 -10.08
CA PHE A 22 36.05 4.22 -9.84
C PHE A 22 36.05 3.89 -8.34
N TYR A 23 34.91 4.04 -7.68
CA TYR A 23 34.70 3.44 -6.36
C TYR A 23 34.38 1.95 -6.53
N LYS A 24 35.27 1.07 -6.08
CA LYS A 24 35.00 -0.38 -6.04
C LYS A 24 34.33 -0.74 -4.72
N THR A 25 33.00 -0.76 -4.68
CA THR A 25 32.26 -1.35 -3.55
C THR A 25 32.07 -2.84 -3.79
N SER A 26 32.93 -3.67 -3.20
CA SER A 26 32.78 -5.14 -3.23
C SER A 26 31.72 -5.57 -2.19
N HIS A 27 30.45 -5.49 -2.56
CA HIS A 27 29.37 -6.03 -1.72
C HIS A 27 29.43 -7.56 -1.68
N ARG A 28 29.08 -8.15 -0.53
CA ARG A 28 28.85 -9.60 -0.44
C ARG A 28 27.60 -9.96 -1.26
N LYS A 29 27.54 -11.18 -1.78
CA LYS A 29 26.32 -11.71 -2.42
C LYS A 29 25.34 -12.15 -1.35
N PHE A 30 24.11 -11.64 -1.41
CA PHE A 30 22.98 -12.19 -0.64
C PHE A 30 22.26 -13.23 -1.49
N THR A 31 21.80 -14.32 -0.87
CA THR A 31 21.00 -15.36 -1.53
C THR A 31 19.61 -15.34 -0.91
N SER A 32 18.61 -15.00 -1.72
CA SER A 32 17.21 -15.03 -1.30
C SER A 32 16.73 -16.46 -1.15
N LYS A 33 15.84 -16.70 -0.18
CA LYS A 33 15.04 -17.93 -0.13
C LYS A 33 13.85 -17.87 -1.07
N ILE A 34 13.44 -16.66 -1.44
CA ILE A 34 12.31 -16.37 -2.31
C ILE A 34 12.85 -16.10 -3.71
N ASN A 35 12.77 -17.09 -4.58
CA ASN A 35 13.25 -16.99 -5.97
C ASN A 35 12.12 -16.93 -7.01
N HIS A 36 10.88 -17.18 -6.59
CA HIS A 36 9.68 -17.05 -7.42
C HIS A 36 8.49 -16.72 -6.52
N ILE A 37 7.53 -15.94 -7.06
CA ILE A 37 6.23 -15.70 -6.44
C ILE A 37 5.19 -15.73 -7.55
N ASN A 38 4.12 -16.48 -7.34
CA ASN A 38 3.01 -16.53 -8.27
C ASN A 38 2.10 -15.31 -8.06
N ILE A 39 1.85 -14.56 -9.13
CA ILE A 39 0.89 -13.44 -9.13
C ILE A 39 -0.51 -14.03 -9.24
N ASN A 40 -1.00 -14.65 -8.17
CA ASN A 40 -2.33 -15.23 -8.03
C ASN A 40 -3.24 -14.32 -7.18
N ASP A 41 -4.47 -14.76 -6.94
CA ASP A 41 -5.45 -13.98 -6.17
C ASP A 41 -4.99 -13.67 -4.74
N ASP A 42 -4.25 -14.58 -4.09
CA ASP A 42 -3.67 -14.36 -2.77
C ASP A 42 -2.55 -13.31 -2.80
N PHE A 43 -1.71 -13.29 -3.85
CA PHE A 43 -0.72 -12.23 -4.06
C PHE A 43 -1.39 -10.88 -4.24
N MET A 44 -2.45 -10.81 -5.05
CA MET A 44 -3.18 -9.56 -5.28
C MET A 44 -3.81 -9.04 -3.99
N TYR A 45 -4.43 -9.91 -3.20
CA TYR A 45 -4.97 -9.55 -1.90
C TYR A 45 -3.87 -9.04 -0.95
N LEU A 46 -2.73 -9.73 -0.89
CA LEU A 46 -1.60 -9.31 -0.06
C LEU A 46 -1.05 -7.94 -0.48
N LEU A 47 -0.90 -7.70 -1.78
CA LEU A 47 -0.48 -6.42 -2.33
C LEU A 47 -1.45 -5.31 -1.92
N GLY A 48 -2.76 -5.56 -2.04
CA GLY A 48 -3.77 -4.59 -1.64
C GLY A 48 -3.71 -4.24 -0.17
N TYR A 49 -3.63 -5.26 0.68
CA TYR A 49 -3.51 -5.06 2.12
C TYR A 49 -2.22 -4.31 2.49
N TRP A 50 -1.12 -4.61 1.79
CA TRP A 50 0.16 -3.91 1.97
C TRP A 50 0.10 -2.45 1.53
N LEU A 51 -0.63 -2.12 0.46
CA LEU A 51 -0.78 -0.74 0.00
C LEU A 51 -1.41 0.15 1.09
N GLY A 52 -2.29 -0.40 1.93
CA GLY A 52 -2.75 0.31 3.13
C GLY A 52 -1.77 0.18 4.29
N ASP A 53 -1.72 -0.98 4.93
CA ASP A 53 -1.09 -1.20 6.24
C ASP A 53 0.36 -1.73 6.20
N GLY A 54 0.98 -1.75 5.02
CA GLY A 54 2.32 -2.28 4.83
C GLY A 54 3.45 -1.27 5.00
N TRP A 55 4.65 -1.75 5.38
CA TRP A 55 5.87 -0.94 5.38
C TRP A 55 7.12 -1.78 5.11
N LEU A 56 8.19 -1.12 4.63
CA LEU A 56 9.52 -1.71 4.54
C LEU A 56 10.46 -1.08 5.57
N ASN A 57 11.25 -1.90 6.26
CA ASN A 57 12.27 -1.41 7.19
C ASN A 57 13.63 -1.37 6.51
N LYS A 58 14.30 -0.24 6.68
CA LYS A 58 15.68 -0.03 6.23
C LYS A 58 16.66 -0.66 7.21
N ASN A 59 17.79 -1.12 6.70
CA ASN A 59 18.86 -1.64 7.54
C ASN A 59 20.24 -1.25 6.98
N THR A 60 20.86 -0.28 7.66
CA THR A 60 22.17 0.27 7.27
C THR A 60 23.28 -0.78 7.26
N ARG A 61 23.15 -1.88 8.01
CA ARG A 61 24.09 -3.00 7.95
C ARG A 61 23.96 -3.76 6.64
N TYR A 62 22.73 -4.06 6.21
CA TYR A 62 22.51 -4.74 4.93
C TYR A 62 22.92 -3.87 3.76
N GLU A 63 22.67 -2.57 3.84
CA GLU A 63 23.07 -1.60 2.82
C GLU A 63 24.59 -1.61 2.65
N LYS A 64 25.34 -1.48 3.76
CA LYS A 64 26.82 -1.52 3.72
C LYS A 64 27.38 -2.88 3.28
N GLN A 65 26.74 -3.98 3.65
CA GLN A 65 27.27 -5.33 3.43
C GLN A 65 26.92 -5.89 2.05
N TYR A 66 25.71 -5.61 1.56
CA TYR A 66 25.11 -6.25 0.38
C TYR A 66 24.62 -5.24 -0.66
N GLY A 67 24.60 -3.93 -0.36
CA GLY A 67 24.00 -2.92 -1.23
C GLY A 67 22.47 -2.96 -1.22
N LEU A 68 21.86 -3.59 -0.21
CA LEU A 68 20.41 -3.76 -0.07
C LEU A 68 19.92 -2.90 1.10
N LYS A 69 19.14 -1.88 0.80
CA LYS A 69 18.64 -0.86 1.72
C LYS A 69 17.56 -1.42 2.65
N TYR A 70 16.67 -2.24 2.14
CA TYR A 70 15.55 -2.82 2.88
C TYR A 70 15.86 -4.24 3.32
N SER A 71 15.43 -4.60 4.54
CA SER A 71 15.71 -5.93 5.11
C SER A 71 14.49 -6.66 5.64
N ARG A 72 13.35 -5.97 5.75
CA ARG A 72 12.15 -6.52 6.37
C ARG A 72 10.91 -5.88 5.76
N TRP A 73 10.03 -6.74 5.27
CA TRP A 73 8.69 -6.41 4.79
C TRP A 73 7.70 -6.68 5.92
N ASP A 74 6.75 -5.77 6.14
CA ASP A 74 5.77 -5.87 7.22
C ASP A 74 4.35 -5.48 6.78
N ILE A 75 3.37 -6.05 7.46
CA ILE A 75 1.98 -5.56 7.57
C ILE A 75 1.51 -5.67 9.02
N CYS A 76 0.54 -4.84 9.41
CA CYS A 76 -0.10 -4.94 10.73
C CYS A 76 -1.57 -5.34 10.65
N VAL A 77 -2.03 -6.04 11.69
CA VAL A 77 -3.42 -6.43 11.88
C VAL A 77 -3.79 -6.16 13.34
N ASP A 78 -5.03 -5.76 13.62
CA ASP A 78 -5.53 -5.75 15.00
C ASP A 78 -5.48 -7.17 15.58
N LYS A 79 -4.78 -7.35 16.70
CA LYS A 79 -4.59 -8.65 17.35
C LYS A 79 -5.90 -9.30 17.81
N LYS A 80 -6.98 -8.53 17.94
CA LYS A 80 -8.32 -9.04 18.29
C LYS A 80 -9.09 -9.54 17.07
N ASN A 81 -8.62 -9.25 15.86
CA ASN A 81 -9.33 -9.54 14.63
C ASN A 81 -8.91 -10.91 14.06
N GLN A 82 -9.29 -11.97 14.78
CA GLN A 82 -8.90 -13.34 14.43
C GLN A 82 -9.17 -13.74 12.96
N PRO A 83 -10.33 -13.39 12.36
CA PRO A 83 -10.57 -13.72 10.94
C PRO A 83 -9.54 -13.13 9.98
N PHE A 84 -9.07 -11.91 10.25
CA PHE A 84 -8.02 -11.28 9.45
C PHE A 84 -6.67 -11.91 9.68
N ILE A 85 -6.34 -12.24 10.93
CA ILE A 85 -5.12 -12.95 11.29
C ILE A 85 -5.05 -14.28 10.52
N ASP A 86 -6.14 -15.05 10.50
CA ASP A 86 -6.20 -16.34 9.83
C ASP A 86 -6.13 -16.20 8.30
N LYS A 87 -6.80 -15.20 7.71
CA LYS A 87 -6.69 -14.90 6.28
C LYS A 87 -5.27 -14.54 5.87
N ILE A 88 -4.58 -13.66 6.61
CA ILE A 88 -3.19 -13.28 6.32
C ILE A 88 -2.26 -14.48 6.44
N LYS A 89 -2.42 -15.33 7.47
CA LYS A 89 -1.64 -16.57 7.61
C LYS A 89 -1.82 -17.50 6.40
N ASN A 90 -3.06 -17.69 5.97
CA ASN A 90 -3.38 -18.55 4.82
C ASN A 90 -2.79 -17.99 3.53
N VAL A 91 -2.96 -16.68 3.28
CA VAL A 91 -2.39 -15.99 2.11
C VAL A 91 -0.86 -16.15 2.07
N LEU A 92 -0.17 -15.86 3.17
CA LEU A 92 1.29 -16.00 3.24
C LEU A 92 1.73 -17.46 3.03
N SER A 93 1.03 -18.42 3.64
CA SER A 93 1.31 -19.85 3.48
C SER A 93 1.10 -20.33 2.04
N ASN A 94 0.01 -19.92 1.39
CA ASN A 94 -0.32 -20.31 0.02
C ASN A 94 0.68 -19.74 -1.00
N LEU A 95 1.27 -18.58 -0.69
CA LEU A 95 2.35 -17.97 -1.47
C LEU A 95 3.73 -18.60 -1.19
N GLY A 96 3.83 -19.53 -0.24
CA GLY A 96 5.11 -20.14 0.16
C GLY A 96 6.06 -19.14 0.84
N LEU A 97 5.52 -18.10 1.48
CA LEU A 97 6.32 -17.07 2.12
C LEU A 97 6.58 -17.41 3.59
N ASP A 98 7.84 -17.60 3.94
CA ASP A 98 8.27 -17.71 5.33
C ASP A 98 8.05 -16.37 6.04
N TYR A 99 7.20 -16.36 7.07
CA TYR A 99 6.92 -15.19 7.88
C TYR A 99 7.14 -15.46 9.37
N GLU A 100 7.42 -14.38 10.09
CA GLU A 100 7.44 -14.33 11.55
C GLU A 100 6.37 -13.35 12.03
N THR A 101 5.98 -13.45 13.30
CA THR A 101 5.04 -12.52 13.92
C THR A 101 5.62 -11.84 15.15
N SER A 102 5.26 -10.59 15.39
CA SER A 102 5.62 -9.86 16.61
C SER A 102 4.51 -8.91 17.04
N TYR A 103 4.32 -8.71 18.34
CA TYR A 103 3.49 -7.63 18.84
C TYR A 103 4.23 -6.30 18.74
N GLY A 104 3.53 -5.24 18.33
CA GLY A 104 4.07 -3.89 18.49
C GLY A 104 4.34 -3.58 19.97
N LEU A 105 5.28 -2.69 20.26
CA LEU A 105 5.51 -2.19 21.62
C LEU A 105 4.92 -0.78 21.75
N LYS A 106 4.17 -0.53 22.83
CA LYS A 106 3.82 0.85 23.23
C LYS A 106 4.97 1.45 24.03
N ASN A 107 5.00 2.79 24.11
CA ASN A 107 6.00 3.56 24.87
C ASN A 107 6.14 3.09 26.33
N ASP A 108 5.06 2.56 26.92
CA ASP A 108 5.04 2.04 28.30
C ASP A 108 5.48 0.56 28.41
N LYS A 109 6.12 0.00 27.38
CA LYS A 109 6.46 -1.43 27.25
C LYS A 109 5.26 -2.40 27.31
N LYS A 110 4.03 -1.88 27.29
CA LYS A 110 2.81 -2.68 27.13
C LYS A 110 2.71 -3.16 25.69
N GLN A 111 2.23 -4.39 25.50
CA GLN A 111 1.96 -4.92 24.17
C GLN A 111 0.95 -4.05 23.43
N SER A 112 1.24 -3.75 22.16
CA SER A 112 0.33 -3.06 21.25
C SER A 112 -0.96 -3.86 21.06
N SER A 113 -2.00 -3.19 20.56
CA SER A 113 -3.18 -3.84 19.97
C SER A 113 -2.88 -4.41 18.57
N THR A 114 -1.68 -4.21 18.04
CA THR A 114 -1.28 -4.68 16.71
C THR A 114 -0.43 -5.94 16.78
N LEU A 115 -0.75 -6.89 15.91
CA LEU A 115 0.08 -8.02 15.54
C LEU A 115 0.73 -7.71 14.18
N ASN A 116 2.04 -7.77 14.11
CA ASN A 116 2.79 -7.56 12.87
C ASN A 116 3.18 -8.91 12.28
N PHE A 117 2.96 -9.08 10.98
CA PHE A 117 3.53 -10.15 10.18
C PHE A 117 4.71 -9.60 9.41
N TYR A 118 5.82 -10.33 9.34
CA TYR A 118 6.98 -9.85 8.63
C TYR A 118 7.84 -10.92 7.98
N ILE A 119 8.48 -10.54 6.87
CA ILE A 119 9.37 -11.38 6.05
C ILE A 119 10.76 -10.75 6.09
N LYS A 120 11.78 -11.53 6.44
CA LYS A 120 13.19 -11.09 6.51
C LYS A 120 13.96 -11.58 5.28
N ASP A 121 13.68 -11.00 4.13
CA ASP A 121 14.41 -11.29 2.90
C ASP A 121 14.72 -9.97 2.15
N PRO A 122 15.94 -9.43 2.27
CA PRO A 122 16.34 -8.17 1.64
C PRO A 122 16.13 -8.10 0.12
N LEU A 123 16.37 -9.18 -0.63
CA LEU A 123 16.19 -9.16 -2.08
C LEU A 123 14.70 -9.09 -2.44
N PHE A 124 13.87 -9.84 -1.73
CA PHE A 124 12.42 -9.70 -1.84
C PHE A 124 11.95 -8.28 -1.48
N CYS A 125 12.53 -7.68 -0.44
CA CYS A 125 12.17 -6.31 -0.02
C CYS A 125 12.57 -5.25 -1.06
N GLU A 126 13.75 -5.36 -1.68
CA GLU A 126 14.16 -4.46 -2.78
C GLU A 126 13.24 -4.62 -3.98
N TRP A 127 12.98 -5.86 -4.41
CA TRP A 127 12.06 -6.11 -5.51
C TRP A 127 10.66 -5.54 -5.21
N TRP A 128 10.18 -5.70 -3.98
CA TRP A 128 8.90 -5.14 -3.55
C TRP A 128 8.90 -3.62 -3.60
N TYR A 129 9.98 -2.97 -3.16
CA TYR A 129 10.14 -1.52 -3.24
C TYR A 129 10.15 -1.01 -4.70
N ASP A 130 10.91 -1.68 -5.56
CA ASP A 130 11.05 -1.32 -6.98
C ASP A 130 9.73 -1.43 -7.76
N ASN A 131 8.82 -2.30 -7.32
CA ASN A 131 7.49 -2.41 -7.89
C ASN A 131 6.48 -1.48 -7.20
N PHE A 132 6.41 -1.48 -5.87
CA PHE A 132 5.25 -0.96 -5.14
C PHE A 132 5.56 0.18 -4.18
N GLY A 133 6.83 0.52 -3.93
CA GLY A 133 7.24 1.58 -2.98
C GLY A 133 7.46 1.06 -1.55
N ALA A 134 7.54 1.96 -0.57
CA ALA A 134 7.80 1.61 0.84
C ALA A 134 7.05 2.49 1.85
N HIS A 135 6.97 3.77 1.55
CA HIS A 135 6.45 4.84 2.38
C HIS A 135 5.06 5.26 1.90
N CYS A 136 4.31 5.95 2.75
CA CYS A 136 2.94 6.31 2.42
C CYS A 136 2.85 7.10 1.10
N ASP A 137 3.81 7.99 0.83
CA ASP A 137 3.88 8.89 -0.32
C ASP A 137 4.43 8.27 -1.61
N ASP A 138 5.17 7.17 -1.54
CA ASP A 138 5.78 6.52 -2.72
C ASP A 138 5.15 5.17 -3.09
N LYS A 139 4.19 4.70 -2.28
CA LYS A 139 3.38 3.52 -2.58
C LYS A 139 2.63 3.71 -3.90
N ARG A 140 2.66 2.68 -4.75
CA ARG A 140 2.10 2.73 -6.11
C ARG A 140 1.64 1.37 -6.62
N ILE A 141 0.72 1.41 -7.57
CA ILE A 141 0.28 0.27 -8.37
C ILE A 141 0.95 0.40 -9.76
N PRO A 142 1.84 -0.53 -10.16
CA PRO A 142 2.40 -0.54 -11.51
C PRO A 142 1.34 -0.71 -12.60
N GLU A 143 1.59 -0.17 -13.79
CA GLU A 143 0.68 -0.29 -14.95
C GLU A 143 0.35 -1.75 -15.29
N TRP A 144 1.36 -2.63 -15.28
CA TRP A 144 1.16 -4.07 -15.56
C TRP A 144 0.17 -4.74 -14.59
N VAL A 145 -0.02 -4.18 -13.38
CA VAL A 145 -1.02 -4.68 -12.43
C VAL A 145 -2.43 -4.32 -12.91
N LEU A 146 -2.64 -3.11 -13.43
CA LEU A 146 -3.93 -2.65 -13.93
C LEU A 146 -4.39 -3.41 -15.18
N GLU A 147 -3.45 -3.97 -15.94
CA GLU A 147 -3.70 -4.81 -17.12
C GLU A 147 -4.10 -6.26 -16.77
N LEU A 148 -4.06 -6.63 -15.49
CA LEU A 148 -4.44 -7.98 -15.07
C LEU A 148 -5.95 -8.24 -15.21
N PRO A 149 -6.37 -9.52 -15.35
CA PRO A 149 -7.78 -9.89 -15.39
C PRO A 149 -8.59 -9.33 -14.22
N GLN A 150 -9.85 -8.96 -14.47
CA GLN A 150 -10.72 -8.32 -13.46
C GLN A 150 -10.83 -9.10 -12.14
N ASN A 151 -10.78 -10.43 -12.16
CA ASN A 151 -10.80 -11.22 -10.92
C ASN A 151 -9.59 -10.93 -10.03
N LYS A 152 -8.40 -10.70 -10.60
CA LYS A 152 -7.20 -10.30 -9.86
C LYS A 152 -7.34 -8.91 -9.27
N LEU A 153 -7.90 -7.97 -10.05
CA LEU A 153 -8.14 -6.60 -9.58
C LEU A 153 -9.16 -6.55 -8.43
N LYS A 154 -10.18 -7.43 -8.44
CA LYS A 154 -11.12 -7.57 -7.32
C LYS A 154 -10.43 -8.00 -6.03
N HIS A 155 -9.49 -8.93 -6.10
CA HIS A 155 -8.70 -9.35 -4.93
C HIS A 155 -7.76 -8.24 -4.44
N LEU A 156 -7.16 -7.49 -5.37
CA LEU A 156 -6.36 -6.30 -5.04
C LEU A 156 -7.19 -5.28 -4.27
N LEU A 157 -8.35 -4.88 -4.80
CA LEU A 157 -9.26 -3.95 -4.12
C LEU A 157 -9.74 -4.51 -2.78
N ALA A 158 -10.07 -5.80 -2.70
CA ALA A 158 -10.47 -6.43 -1.46
C ALA A 158 -9.41 -6.26 -0.37
N GLY A 159 -8.13 -6.46 -0.70
CA GLY A 159 -7.01 -6.21 0.21
C GLY A 159 -6.93 -4.75 0.68
N ILE A 160 -7.05 -3.80 -0.25
CA ILE A 160 -7.01 -2.35 0.06
C ILE A 160 -8.17 -1.96 0.99
N ILE A 161 -9.36 -2.46 0.68
CA ILE A 161 -10.57 -2.19 1.49
C ILE A 161 -10.41 -2.82 2.87
N ASP A 162 -9.88 -4.03 2.95
CA ASP A 162 -9.68 -4.76 4.19
C ASP A 162 -8.61 -4.14 5.10
N SER A 163 -7.61 -3.43 4.56
CA SER A 163 -6.68 -2.61 5.36
C SER A 163 -7.30 -1.24 5.70
N ASP A 164 -7.38 -0.34 4.72
CA ASP A 164 -7.67 1.10 4.94
C ASP A 164 -9.10 1.52 4.58
N GLY A 165 -9.90 0.62 3.99
CA GLY A 165 -11.29 0.91 3.64
C GLY A 165 -12.27 0.87 4.81
N CYS A 166 -13.37 1.59 4.66
CA CYS A 166 -14.55 1.52 5.49
C CYS A 166 -15.73 1.08 4.62
N ILE A 167 -16.51 0.11 5.10
CA ILE A 167 -17.73 -0.33 4.43
C ILE A 167 -18.92 0.07 5.30
N TYR A 168 -19.83 0.88 4.76
CA TYR A 168 -21.06 1.28 5.43
C TYR A 168 -22.22 1.38 4.44
N LYS A 169 -23.32 0.66 4.70
CA LYS A 169 -24.54 0.70 3.86
C LYS A 169 -24.26 0.53 2.36
N ASN A 170 -23.44 -0.47 1.99
CA ASN A 170 -23.02 -0.72 0.60
C ASN A 170 -22.27 0.46 -0.06
N ILE A 171 -21.60 1.25 0.77
CA ILE A 171 -20.68 2.30 0.36
C ILE A 171 -19.29 1.87 0.83
N ILE A 172 -18.33 1.86 -0.08
CA ILE A 172 -16.90 1.76 0.25
C ILE A 172 -16.37 3.19 0.32
N GLU A 173 -15.66 3.49 1.40
CA GLU A 173 -14.84 4.69 1.54
C GLU A 173 -13.40 4.28 1.78
N ILE A 174 -12.46 4.81 1.00
CA ILE A 174 -11.01 4.61 1.17
C ILE A 174 -10.39 6.00 1.33
N SER A 175 -9.60 6.21 2.38
CA SER A 175 -8.96 7.50 2.65
C SER A 175 -7.45 7.35 2.80
N LEU A 176 -6.68 8.02 1.95
CA LEU A 176 -5.22 7.96 1.93
C LEU A 176 -4.61 9.36 1.81
N VAL A 177 -3.36 9.51 2.22
CA VAL A 177 -2.58 10.76 2.04
C VAL A 177 -1.88 10.82 0.69
N ASN A 178 -1.78 9.69 -0.01
CA ASN A 178 -1.07 9.57 -1.27
C ASN A 178 -2.05 9.78 -2.43
N GLU A 179 -1.98 10.97 -3.03
CA GLU A 179 -2.81 11.37 -4.15
C GLU A 179 -2.64 10.45 -5.37
N ASN A 180 -1.40 10.09 -5.72
CA ASN A 180 -1.11 9.21 -6.85
C ASN A 180 -1.77 7.84 -6.67
N LEU A 181 -1.61 7.24 -5.49
CA LEU A 181 -2.23 5.96 -5.19
C LEU A 181 -3.76 6.03 -5.20
N ILE A 182 -4.34 7.15 -4.78
CA ILE A 182 -5.79 7.36 -4.89
C ILE A 182 -6.23 7.38 -6.35
N HIS A 183 -5.54 8.09 -7.23
CA HIS A 183 -5.87 8.05 -8.66
C HIS A 183 -5.72 6.63 -9.25
N GLN A 184 -4.73 5.86 -8.83
CA GLN A 184 -4.58 4.47 -9.28
C GLN A 184 -5.69 3.55 -8.73
N ILE A 185 -6.17 3.79 -7.50
CA ILE A 185 -7.33 3.08 -6.95
C ILE A 185 -8.61 3.50 -7.68
N PHE A 186 -8.72 4.77 -8.10
CA PHE A 186 -9.81 5.23 -8.96
C PHE A 186 -9.82 4.43 -10.26
N ASP A 187 -8.66 4.32 -10.92
CA ASP A 187 -8.51 3.55 -12.16
C ASP A 187 -8.88 2.07 -11.97
N LEU A 188 -8.51 1.46 -10.83
CA LEU A 188 -8.95 0.09 -10.49
C LEU A 188 -10.48 -0.05 -10.46
N PHE A 189 -11.20 0.91 -9.86
CA PHE A 189 -12.67 0.86 -9.88
C PHE A 189 -13.22 1.03 -11.30
N ILE A 190 -12.63 1.91 -12.11
CA ILE A 190 -13.02 2.07 -13.53
C ILE A 190 -12.80 0.77 -14.31
N CYS A 191 -11.66 0.08 -14.13
CA CYS A 191 -11.39 -1.22 -14.75
C CYS A 191 -12.41 -2.30 -14.37
N LEU A 192 -13.06 -2.14 -13.21
CA LEU A 192 -14.14 -3.01 -12.72
C LEU A 192 -15.54 -2.50 -13.05
N LYS A 193 -15.67 -1.50 -13.94
CA LYS A 193 -16.94 -0.88 -14.34
C LYS A 193 -17.71 -0.28 -13.14
N GLN A 194 -16.98 0.19 -12.13
CA GLN A 194 -17.53 0.89 -10.98
C GLN A 194 -17.11 2.35 -11.02
N LEU A 195 -18.02 3.27 -10.72
CA LEU A 195 -17.74 4.70 -10.72
C LEU A 195 -17.48 5.20 -9.30
N PRO A 196 -16.21 5.45 -8.95
CA PRO A 196 -15.86 6.12 -7.71
C PRO A 196 -16.04 7.64 -7.82
N ASN A 197 -16.17 8.29 -6.67
CA ASN A 197 -16.02 9.74 -6.51
C ASN A 197 -14.75 10.03 -5.72
N ILE A 198 -14.01 11.09 -6.08
CA ILE A 198 -12.89 11.60 -5.28
C ILE A 198 -13.34 12.83 -4.52
N GLY A 199 -13.11 12.82 -3.21
CA GLY A 199 -13.24 13.95 -2.31
C GLY A 199 -11.93 14.24 -1.59
N TYR A 200 -11.91 15.35 -0.86
CA TYR A 200 -10.75 15.78 -0.09
C TYR A 200 -11.19 16.25 1.29
N GLN A 201 -10.41 15.92 2.32
CA GLN A 201 -10.65 16.36 3.67
C GLN A 201 -9.35 16.80 4.33
N LEU A 202 -9.36 17.98 4.90
CA LEU A 202 -8.26 18.48 5.70
C LEU A 202 -8.30 17.86 7.10
N LYS A 203 -7.29 17.06 7.45
CA LYS A 203 -7.15 16.46 8.77
C LYS A 203 -6.12 17.23 9.58
N LYS A 204 -6.55 17.75 10.73
CA LYS A 204 -5.68 18.43 11.70
C LYS A 204 -5.51 17.56 12.93
N GLY A 205 -4.32 17.55 13.49
CA GLY A 205 -4.05 16.79 14.71
C GLY A 205 -2.78 17.22 15.42
N VAL A 206 -2.49 16.51 16.50
CA VAL A 206 -1.28 16.69 17.29
C VAL A 206 -0.59 15.34 17.38
N THR A 207 0.69 15.28 17.02
CA THR A 207 1.51 14.08 17.17
C THR A 207 1.70 13.74 18.65
N PRO A 208 2.10 12.49 19.00
CA PRO A 208 2.45 12.16 20.38
C PRO A 208 3.54 13.05 20.98
N SER A 209 4.38 13.67 20.13
CA SER A 209 5.41 14.62 20.54
C SER A 209 4.91 16.04 20.80
N GLY A 210 3.60 16.30 20.67
CA GLY A 210 3.00 17.62 20.85
C GLY A 210 3.05 18.53 19.61
N LYS A 211 3.65 18.08 18.49
CA LYS A 211 3.68 18.86 17.25
C LYS A 211 2.33 18.83 16.53
N TYR A 212 1.81 20.00 16.19
CA TYR A 212 0.66 20.14 15.32
C TYR A 212 0.98 19.69 13.90
N TYR A 213 0.01 19.08 13.24
CA TYR A 213 0.09 18.74 11.82
C TYR A 213 -1.26 19.01 11.14
N GLU A 214 -1.17 19.25 9.84
CA GLU A 214 -2.29 19.42 8.93
C GLU A 214 -1.95 18.59 7.69
N THR A 215 -2.88 17.73 7.27
CA THR A 215 -2.66 16.79 6.16
C THR A 215 -3.91 16.70 5.32
N MET A 216 -3.75 16.83 4.01
CA MET A 216 -4.84 16.58 3.07
C MET A 216 -5.06 15.08 2.94
N MET A 217 -6.26 14.62 3.26
CA MET A 217 -6.71 13.27 3.00
C MET A 217 -7.48 13.28 1.68
N HIS A 218 -7.13 12.36 0.81
CA HIS A 218 -7.80 12.08 -0.45
C HIS A 218 -8.73 10.89 -0.21
N ILE A 219 -9.99 11.02 -0.60
CA ILE A 219 -11.05 10.07 -0.25
C ILE A 219 -11.69 9.54 -1.52
N ILE A 220 -11.72 8.23 -1.70
CA ILE A 220 -12.53 7.56 -2.71
C ILE A 220 -13.81 7.05 -2.06
N THR A 221 -14.95 7.34 -2.70
CA THR A 221 -16.26 6.81 -2.31
C THR A 221 -16.92 6.09 -3.48
N VAL A 222 -17.34 4.85 -3.26
CA VAL A 222 -18.02 4.01 -4.26
C VAL A 222 -19.34 3.51 -3.68
N PHE A 223 -20.41 3.62 -4.46
CA PHE A 223 -21.76 3.20 -4.09
C PHE A 223 -22.12 1.89 -4.81
N ASN A 224 -23.03 1.10 -4.25
CA ASN A 224 -23.61 -0.10 -4.88
C ASN A 224 -22.55 -1.14 -5.27
N CYS A 225 -21.64 -1.42 -4.35
CA CYS A 225 -20.42 -2.19 -4.59
C CYS A 225 -20.52 -3.67 -4.16
N ASP A 226 -21.71 -4.28 -4.19
CA ASP A 226 -21.96 -5.63 -3.64
C ASP A 226 -20.99 -6.69 -4.16
N GLU A 227 -20.68 -6.66 -5.45
CA GLU A 227 -19.75 -7.62 -6.09
C GLU A 227 -18.30 -7.49 -5.59
N ILE A 228 -17.86 -6.27 -5.28
CA ILE A 228 -16.53 -6.00 -4.72
C ILE A 228 -16.51 -6.36 -3.23
N VAL A 229 -17.56 -5.97 -2.51
CA VAL A 229 -17.72 -6.23 -1.08
C VAL A 229 -17.74 -7.73 -0.78
N ALA A 230 -18.29 -8.56 -1.67
CA ALA A 230 -18.29 -10.02 -1.52
C ALA A 230 -16.90 -10.65 -1.37
N ASN A 231 -15.85 -10.00 -1.86
CA ASN A 231 -14.47 -10.47 -1.74
C ASN A 231 -13.75 -9.94 -0.48
N CYS A 232 -14.37 -9.02 0.27
CA CYS A 232 -13.79 -8.39 1.45
C CYS A 232 -14.17 -9.13 2.73
N LEU A 233 -13.25 -9.28 3.69
CA LEU A 233 -13.60 -9.78 5.02
C LEU A 233 -14.42 -8.78 5.83
N LYS A 234 -14.24 -7.47 5.62
CA LYS A 234 -15.05 -6.42 6.29
C LYS A 234 -16.55 -6.57 6.00
N SER A 235 -16.95 -7.20 4.89
CA SER A 235 -18.35 -7.48 4.55
C SER A 235 -19.06 -8.38 5.57
N SER A 236 -18.35 -9.31 6.19
CA SER A 236 -18.91 -10.23 7.20
C SER A 236 -19.40 -9.53 8.48
N ARG A 237 -19.01 -8.27 8.70
CA ARG A 237 -19.49 -7.44 9.83
C ARG A 237 -20.78 -6.67 9.51
N TYR A 238 -21.20 -6.65 8.25
CA TYR A 238 -22.30 -5.84 7.72
C TYR A 238 -23.70 -6.42 7.99
N ASP A 239 -23.79 -7.72 8.28
CA ASP A 239 -25.06 -8.49 8.34
C ASP A 239 -26.01 -8.14 9.51
N LYS A 240 -25.85 -6.98 10.15
CA LYS A 240 -26.66 -6.57 11.31
C LYS A 240 -27.50 -5.30 11.15
N THR A 241 -27.54 -4.63 9.99
CA THR A 241 -28.41 -3.45 9.83
C THR A 241 -29.09 -3.38 8.48
N GLN A 242 -30.41 -3.54 8.53
CA GLN A 242 -31.33 -3.69 7.40
C GLN A 242 -31.36 -2.50 6.42
N ASN A 243 -31.67 -2.88 5.18
CA ASN A 243 -32.03 -2.09 4.00
C ASN A 243 -32.92 -0.88 4.30
N LYS A 244 -32.48 0.29 3.83
CA LYS A 244 -33.36 1.37 3.39
C LYS A 244 -32.86 1.90 2.05
N ASN A 245 -33.74 1.82 1.05
CA ASN A 245 -33.52 2.34 -0.30
C ASN A 245 -33.19 3.84 -0.26
N PHE A 246 -32.10 4.24 -0.90
CA PHE A 246 -31.79 5.64 -1.20
C PHE A 246 -31.84 5.83 -2.71
N GLY A 247 -32.53 6.91 -3.13
CA GLY A 247 -32.82 7.21 -4.53
C GLY A 247 -31.58 7.56 -5.36
N ASN A 248 -31.63 7.16 -6.63
CA ASN A 248 -30.64 7.44 -7.66
C ASN A 248 -30.35 8.94 -7.77
N ASN A 249 -29.20 9.35 -7.24
CA ASN A 249 -28.64 10.70 -7.38
C ASN A 249 -27.29 10.65 -8.13
N SER A 250 -27.12 9.73 -9.09
CA SER A 250 -25.91 9.68 -9.91
C SER A 250 -25.91 10.81 -10.95
N LYS A 251 -24.83 11.60 -10.99
CA LYS A 251 -24.57 12.63 -12.02
C LYS A 251 -24.16 12.04 -13.38
N PHE A 252 -24.07 10.72 -13.48
CA PHE A 252 -23.53 9.98 -14.60
C PHE A 252 -24.43 8.78 -14.91
N MET A 253 -24.44 8.37 -16.18
CA MET A 253 -25.23 7.25 -16.70
C MET A 253 -24.36 6.44 -17.67
N TYR A 254 -24.54 5.12 -17.67
CA TYR A 254 -23.98 4.26 -18.72
C TYR A 254 -25.08 3.82 -19.67
N GLU A 255 -24.81 3.86 -20.97
CA GLU A 255 -25.66 3.30 -22.00
C GLU A 255 -24.76 2.70 -23.09
N ASN A 256 -24.90 1.40 -23.38
CA ASN A 256 -24.13 0.67 -24.41
C ASN A 256 -22.60 0.78 -24.27
N ASP A 257 -22.06 0.56 -23.05
CA ASP A 257 -20.63 0.70 -22.70
C ASP A 257 -20.06 2.14 -22.76
N ASP A 258 -20.87 3.15 -23.11
CA ASP A 258 -20.47 4.55 -23.11
C ASP A 258 -20.86 5.26 -21.79
N LEU A 259 -19.98 6.14 -21.30
CA LEU A 259 -20.17 6.94 -20.07
C LEU A 259 -20.69 8.35 -20.40
N TYR A 260 -21.87 8.69 -19.86
CA TYR A 260 -22.52 9.99 -20.01
C TYR A 260 -22.48 10.77 -18.69
N TYR A 261 -22.30 12.10 -18.76
CA TYR A 261 -22.31 12.98 -17.59
C TYR A 261 -23.33 14.12 -17.74
N ARG A 262 -24.01 14.46 -16.65
CA ARG A 262 -25.01 15.54 -16.60
C ARG A 262 -24.32 16.90 -16.40
N ILE A 263 -24.42 17.78 -17.39
CA ILE A 263 -24.00 19.19 -17.27
C ILE A 263 -25.18 20.01 -16.72
N GLU A 264 -25.02 20.61 -15.55
CA GLU A 264 -25.97 21.59 -15.03
C GLU A 264 -25.69 22.97 -15.64
N LYS A 265 -26.73 23.61 -16.19
CA LYS A 265 -26.70 24.89 -16.91
C LYS A 265 -25.56 25.83 -16.49
N ILE A 266 -24.65 26.09 -17.42
CA ILE A 266 -23.74 27.24 -17.34
C ILE A 266 -24.63 28.49 -17.50
N LYS A 267 -24.72 29.33 -16.46
CA LYS A 267 -25.37 30.64 -16.58
C LYS A 267 -24.58 31.45 -17.61
N LYS A 268 -25.27 31.90 -18.66
CA LYS A 268 -24.77 32.93 -19.59
C LYS A 268 -24.50 34.22 -18.85
#